data_AF-A0ABD3ZMT7-F1
#
_entry.id   AF-A0ABD3ZMT7-F1
#
_cell.length_a   1.000
_cell.length_b   1.000
_cell.length_c   1.000
_cell.angle_alpha   90.00
_cell.angle_beta   90.00
_cell.angle_gamma   90.00
#
_symmetry.space_group_name_H-M   'P 1'
#
loop_
_entity.id
_entity.type
_entity.pdbx_description
1 polymer ?
#
loop_
_entity_poly.entity_id
_entity_poly.type
_entity_poly.pdbx_seq_one_letter_code
_entity_poly.pdbx_strand_id
1 'polypeptide(L)'
;MKISFSESQKLFAYFSGLIAALSLFIYYVSAQQSEGALILCITFVVIAAGIWFGPIYALAVTLIVLFVLGTLMMFFQTGQTSLFPAEEGLRMLVVWGIALLLFSFISGRIHDITAELRRSITRLQSEIKSYVAVDRVTGFDNKQRMRLELSEEIKRAERYGNSFVFLLLHMHYFKEFKSLYG
;
A
#
# COMPACT_ATOMS: atom_id res chain seq x y z
N MET A 1 11.35 20.05 -0.33
CA MET A 1 11.75 18.85 0.46
C MET A 1 11.01 18.84 1.81
N LYS A 2 9.69 18.53 1.82
CA LYS A 2 8.87 18.52 3.07
C LYS A 2 7.78 17.44 3.11
N ILE A 3 7.67 16.59 2.08
CA ILE A 3 6.51 15.70 1.88
C ILE A 3 6.74 14.28 2.43
N SER A 4 7.98 13.86 2.75
CA SER A 4 8.22 12.45 3.13
C SER A 4 8.21 12.14 4.63
N PHE A 5 8.35 13.12 5.52
CA PHE A 5 8.43 12.85 6.97
C PHE A 5 7.05 12.77 7.63
N SER A 6 6.12 13.64 7.24
CA SER A 6 4.76 13.65 7.82
C SER A 6 3.94 12.42 7.44
N GLU A 7 4.03 11.94 6.20
CA GLU A 7 3.26 10.77 5.74
C GLU A 7 3.78 9.47 6.36
N SER A 8 5.09 9.35 6.56
CA SER A 8 5.69 8.24 7.31
C SER A 8 5.23 8.25 8.77
N GLN A 9 5.24 9.42 9.42
CA GLN A 9 4.73 9.57 10.79
C GLN A 9 3.24 9.24 10.91
N LYS A 10 2.42 9.66 9.94
CA LYS A 10 0.99 9.29 9.89
C LYS A 10 0.82 7.78 9.75
N LEU A 11 1.57 7.13 8.87
CA LEU A 11 1.52 5.68 8.69
C LEU A 11 1.91 4.95 9.99
N PHE A 12 3.00 5.37 10.66
CA PHE A 12 3.38 4.83 11.96
C PHE A 12 2.30 5.03 13.03
N ALA A 13 1.65 6.20 13.07
CA ALA A 13 0.56 6.48 13.99
C ALA A 13 -0.69 5.61 13.70
N TYR A 14 -1.03 5.37 12.42
CA TYR A 14 -2.13 4.48 12.06
C TYR A 14 -1.83 3.02 12.38
N PHE A 15 -0.60 2.56 12.17
CA PHE A 15 -0.18 1.20 12.55
C PHE A 15 -0.17 1.01 14.06
N SER A 16 0.40 1.95 14.83
CA SER A 16 0.41 1.87 16.29
C SER A 16 -1.02 1.96 16.85
N GLY A 17 -1.86 2.82 16.28
CA GLY A 17 -3.28 2.91 16.60
C GLY A 17 -4.04 1.61 16.30
N LEU A 18 -3.78 0.98 15.15
CA LEU A 18 -4.39 -0.31 14.79
C LEU A 18 -3.96 -1.41 15.76
N ILE A 19 -2.69 -1.48 16.13
CA ILE A 19 -2.17 -2.48 17.08
C ILE A 19 -2.78 -2.26 18.48
N ALA A 20 -2.87 -1.01 18.94
CA ALA A 20 -3.48 -0.69 20.23
C ALA A 20 -4.99 -0.97 20.25
N ALA A 21 -5.70 -0.68 19.16
CA ALA A 21 -7.11 -1.02 19.03
C ALA A 21 -7.31 -2.54 19.00
N LEU A 22 -6.45 -3.27 18.28
CA LEU A 22 -6.49 -4.73 18.19
C LEU A 22 -6.20 -5.38 19.55
N SER A 23 -5.23 -4.89 20.32
CA SER A 23 -4.92 -5.42 21.65
C SER A 23 -6.07 -5.20 22.65
N LEU A 24 -6.69 -4.03 22.62
CA LEU A 24 -7.88 -3.72 23.43
C LEU A 24 -9.07 -4.60 23.02
N PHE A 25 -9.24 -4.83 21.72
CA PHE A 25 -10.29 -5.69 21.19
C PHE A 25 -10.08 -7.17 21.57
N ILE A 26 -8.84 -7.68 21.49
CA ILE A 26 -8.49 -9.04 21.96
C ILE A 26 -8.80 -9.18 23.45
N TYR A 27 -8.47 -8.19 24.27
CA TYR A 27 -8.78 -8.21 25.71
C TYR A 27 -10.30 -8.28 25.96
N TYR A 28 -11.08 -7.48 25.24
CA TYR A 28 -12.55 -7.49 25.34
C TYR A 28 -13.15 -8.84 24.92
N VAL A 29 -12.67 -9.40 23.81
CA VAL A 29 -13.17 -10.66 23.26
C VAL A 29 -12.72 -11.87 24.08
N SER A 30 -11.52 -11.86 24.65
CA SER A 30 -11.00 -12.94 25.51
C SER A 30 -11.80 -13.13 26.80
N ALA A 31 -12.58 -12.13 27.22
CA ALA A 31 -13.52 -12.25 28.34
C ALA A 31 -14.74 -13.11 27.99
N GLN A 32 -15.02 -13.33 26.70
CA GLN A 32 -16.16 -14.07 26.16
C GLN A 32 -15.68 -15.43 25.60
N GLN A 33 -15.48 -16.39 26.51
CA GLN A 33 -14.62 -17.57 26.31
C GLN A 33 -14.97 -18.53 25.14
N SER A 34 -16.23 -18.61 24.68
CA SER A 34 -16.65 -19.65 23.73
C SER A 34 -16.62 -19.22 22.25
N GLU A 35 -16.75 -17.93 21.94
CA GLU A 35 -16.97 -17.46 20.55
C GLU A 35 -15.90 -16.48 20.07
N GLY A 36 -15.03 -16.05 20.98
CA GLY A 36 -14.01 -15.05 20.67
C GLY A 36 -13.02 -15.49 19.59
N ALA A 37 -12.77 -16.78 19.45
CA ALA A 37 -11.85 -17.30 18.43
C ALA A 37 -12.36 -17.06 17.00
N LEU A 38 -13.67 -17.25 16.74
CA LEU A 38 -14.26 -17.04 15.41
C LEU A 38 -14.30 -15.55 15.06
N ILE A 39 -14.68 -14.72 16.02
CA ILE A 39 -14.72 -13.25 15.90
C ILE A 39 -13.33 -12.71 15.59
N LEU A 40 -12.30 -13.19 16.29
CA LEU A 40 -10.91 -12.83 16.02
C LEU A 40 -10.48 -13.27 14.62
N CYS A 41 -10.78 -14.51 14.22
CA CYS A 41 -10.46 -15.00 12.88
C CYS A 41 -11.05 -14.10 11.78
N ILE A 42 -12.34 -13.76 11.89
CA ILE A 42 -13.02 -12.87 10.93
C ILE A 42 -12.38 -11.48 10.94
N THR A 43 -12.05 -10.92 12.10
CA THR A 43 -11.40 -9.59 12.17
C THR A 43 -10.03 -9.58 11.51
N PHE A 44 -9.24 -10.65 11.65
CA PHE A 44 -7.95 -10.78 10.94
C PHE A 44 -8.14 -10.86 9.43
N VAL A 45 -9.12 -11.62 8.95
CA VAL A 45 -9.44 -11.70 7.51
C VAL A 45 -9.82 -10.32 6.96
N VAL A 46 -10.64 -9.56 7.68
CA VAL A 46 -11.04 -8.21 7.30
C VAL A 46 -9.84 -7.25 7.24
N ILE A 47 -8.98 -7.28 8.25
CA ILE A 47 -7.78 -6.43 8.30
C ILE A 47 -6.84 -6.78 7.13
N ALA A 48 -6.60 -8.07 6.89
CA ALA A 48 -5.78 -8.54 5.78
C ALA A 48 -6.36 -8.11 4.43
N ALA A 49 -7.67 -8.26 4.24
CA ALA A 49 -8.37 -7.81 3.03
C ALA A 49 -8.25 -6.30 2.83
N GLY A 50 -8.36 -5.50 3.89
CA GLY A 50 -8.24 -4.04 3.79
C GLY A 50 -6.83 -3.56 3.44
N ILE A 51 -5.80 -4.25 3.92
CA ILE A 51 -4.41 -3.95 3.57
C ILE A 51 -4.10 -4.31 2.11
N TRP A 52 -4.74 -5.34 1.54
CA TRP A 52 -4.46 -5.78 0.16
C TRP A 52 -5.33 -5.12 -0.90
N PHE A 53 -6.64 -5.05 -0.69
CA PHE A 53 -7.59 -4.61 -1.71
C PHE A 53 -7.98 -3.13 -1.58
N GLY A 54 -7.62 -2.48 -0.46
CA GLY A 54 -7.89 -1.07 -0.22
C GLY A 54 -9.23 -0.81 0.52
N PRO A 55 -9.52 0.46 0.83
CA PRO A 55 -10.55 0.86 1.79
C PRO A 55 -11.98 0.53 1.34
N ILE A 56 -12.28 0.69 0.06
CA ILE A 56 -13.64 0.48 -0.49
C ILE A 56 -14.03 -1.00 -0.38
N TYR A 57 -13.12 -1.90 -0.74
CA TYR A 57 -13.37 -3.34 -0.68
C TYR A 57 -13.42 -3.85 0.76
N ALA A 58 -12.57 -3.32 1.65
CA ALA A 58 -12.62 -3.64 3.08
C ALA A 58 -14.00 -3.31 3.68
N LEU A 59 -14.51 -2.11 3.41
CA LEU A 59 -15.80 -1.64 3.92
C LEU A 59 -16.97 -2.43 3.32
N ALA A 60 -16.91 -2.76 2.03
CA ALA A 60 -17.91 -3.59 1.38
C ALA A 60 -17.95 -5.01 1.99
N VAL A 61 -16.79 -5.63 2.20
CA VAL A 61 -16.68 -6.96 2.81
C VAL A 61 -17.22 -6.94 4.24
N THR A 62 -16.86 -5.95 5.05
CA THR A 62 -17.39 -5.85 6.43
C THR A 62 -18.89 -5.66 6.48
N LEU A 63 -19.46 -4.85 5.57
CA LEU A 63 -20.91 -4.66 5.50
C LEU A 63 -21.63 -5.97 5.12
N ILE A 64 -21.10 -6.71 4.15
CA ILE A 64 -21.64 -8.02 3.75
C ILE A 64 -21.56 -9.02 4.91
N VAL A 65 -20.42 -9.09 5.60
CA VAL A 65 -20.23 -9.99 6.75
C VAL A 65 -21.22 -9.66 7.87
N LEU A 66 -21.40 -8.38 8.21
CA LEU A 66 -22.37 -7.95 9.22
C LEU A 66 -23.81 -8.25 8.82
N PHE A 67 -24.15 -8.05 7.55
CA PHE A 67 -25.48 -8.35 7.03
C PHE A 67 -25.81 -9.85 7.10
N VAL A 68 -24.87 -10.72 6.67
CA VAL A 68 -25.05 -12.18 6.72
C VAL A 68 -25.16 -12.68 8.15
N LEU A 69 -24.29 -12.21 9.05
CA LEU A 69 -24.31 -12.63 10.46
C LEU A 69 -25.54 -12.12 11.21
N GLY A 70 -25.97 -10.87 10.95
CA GLY A 70 -27.21 -10.33 11.51
C GLY A 70 -28.45 -11.11 11.06
N THR A 71 -28.49 -11.49 9.78
CA THR A 71 -29.61 -12.29 9.23
C THR A 71 -29.64 -13.69 9.83
N LEU A 72 -28.47 -14.34 9.98
CA LEU A 72 -28.36 -15.66 10.63
C LEU A 72 -28.83 -15.60 12.10
N MET A 73 -28.43 -14.57 12.86
CA MET A 73 -28.88 -14.40 14.24
C MET A 73 -30.40 -14.29 14.36
N MET A 74 -31.05 -13.50 13.50
CA MET A 74 -32.52 -13.36 13.51
C MET A 74 -33.22 -14.68 13.14
N PHE A 75 -32.66 -15.44 12.19
CA PHE A 75 -33.22 -16.72 11.78
C PHE A 75 -33.17 -17.76 12.92
N PHE A 76 -32.02 -17.89 13.60
CA PHE A 76 -31.88 -18.83 14.71
C PHE A 76 -32.67 -18.43 15.97
N GLN A 77 -32.90 -17.13 16.22
CA GLN A 77 -33.78 -16.66 17.30
C GLN A 77 -35.23 -17.07 17.10
N THR A 78 -35.69 -17.20 15.85
CA THR A 78 -37.10 -17.53 15.54
C THR A 78 -37.40 -19.03 15.73
N GLY A 79 -36.36 -19.89 15.71
CA GLY A 79 -36.49 -21.34 15.73
C GLY A 79 -36.13 -22.01 17.05
N GLN A 80 -36.74 -21.62 18.19
CA GLN A 80 -36.75 -22.30 19.51
C GLN A 80 -35.44 -22.79 20.17
N THR A 81 -34.30 -22.83 19.50
CA THR A 81 -32.97 -23.12 20.06
C THR A 81 -32.28 -21.81 20.37
N SER A 82 -32.61 -21.22 21.52
CA SER A 82 -31.89 -20.06 22.05
C SER A 82 -30.51 -20.52 22.53
N LEU A 83 -29.53 -20.53 21.62
CA LEU A 83 -28.10 -20.59 21.98
C LEU A 83 -27.65 -19.28 22.67
N PHE A 84 -28.45 -18.21 22.57
CA PHE A 84 -28.13 -16.87 23.08
C PHE A 84 -29.33 -16.23 23.80
N PRO A 85 -29.11 -15.55 24.95
CA PRO A 85 -30.03 -14.51 25.43
C PRO A 85 -30.09 -13.39 24.39
N ALA A 86 -31.30 -13.05 23.92
CA ALA A 86 -31.49 -12.14 22.79
C ALA A 86 -30.84 -10.75 22.99
N GLU A 87 -30.74 -10.29 24.23
CA GLU A 87 -30.15 -8.99 24.56
C GLU A 87 -28.61 -8.98 24.50
N GLU A 88 -27.97 -10.08 24.89
CA GLU A 88 -26.51 -10.17 24.89
C GLU A 88 -25.95 -10.35 23.47
N GLY A 89 -26.63 -11.15 22.63
CA GLY A 89 -26.23 -11.37 21.24
C GLY A 89 -26.34 -10.11 20.37
N LEU A 90 -27.43 -9.35 20.50
CA LEU A 90 -27.60 -8.08 19.78
C LEU A 90 -26.57 -7.04 20.21
N ARG A 91 -26.33 -6.91 21.52
CA ARG A 91 -25.32 -5.98 22.05
C ARG A 91 -23.92 -6.34 21.56
N MET A 92 -23.57 -7.62 21.55
CA MET A 92 -22.29 -8.12 21.06
C MET A 92 -22.11 -7.85 19.57
N LEU A 93 -23.15 -8.10 18.75
CA LEU A 93 -23.13 -7.83 17.31
C LEU A 93 -22.92 -6.34 17.00
N VAL A 94 -23.62 -5.45 17.72
CA VAL A 94 -23.49 -3.99 17.52
C VAL A 94 -22.07 -3.51 17.90
N VAL A 95 -21.56 -3.91 19.07
CA VAL A 95 -20.21 -3.51 19.52
C VAL A 95 -19.14 -4.05 18.58
N TRP A 96 -19.25 -5.32 18.18
CA TRP A 96 -18.30 -5.93 17.26
C TRP A 96 -18.38 -5.35 15.85
N GLY A 97 -19.58 -5.04 15.35
CA GLY A 97 -19.78 -4.43 14.04
C GLY A 97 -19.18 -3.04 13.95
N ILE A 98 -19.33 -2.23 15.00
CA ILE A 98 -18.66 -0.92 15.08
C ILE A 98 -17.14 -1.10 15.08
N ALA A 99 -16.62 -2.06 15.85
CA ALA A 99 -15.18 -2.35 15.87
C ALA A 99 -14.66 -2.79 14.49
N LEU A 100 -15.39 -3.67 13.79
CA LEU A 100 -15.04 -4.11 12.43
C LEU A 100 -15.01 -2.96 11.43
N LEU A 101 -15.99 -2.05 11.47
CA LEU A 101 -16.00 -0.87 10.61
C LEU A 101 -14.79 0.02 10.87
N LEU A 102 -14.42 0.22 12.14
CA LEU A 102 -13.21 0.96 12.52
C LEU A 102 -11.94 0.28 12.01
N PHE A 103 -11.79 -1.03 12.21
CA PHE A 103 -10.62 -1.78 11.73
C PHE A 103 -10.52 -1.78 10.20
N SER A 104 -11.64 -1.94 9.52
CA SER A 104 -11.73 -1.86 8.06
C SER A 104 -11.34 -0.48 7.55
N PHE A 105 -11.78 0.58 8.22
CA PHE A 105 -11.44 1.94 7.85
C PHE A 105 -9.95 2.24 8.04
N ILE A 106 -9.39 1.86 9.20
CA ILE A 106 -7.97 2.11 9.51
C ILE A 106 -7.06 1.29 8.57
N SER A 107 -7.35 0.00 8.36
CA SER A 107 -6.59 -0.86 7.44
C SER A 107 -6.64 -0.36 6.00
N GLY A 108 -7.82 0.11 5.55
CA GLY A 108 -7.98 0.74 4.25
C GLY A 108 -7.16 2.02 4.08
N ARG A 109 -7.13 2.89 5.10
CA ARG A 109 -6.29 4.11 5.08
C ARG A 109 -4.80 3.80 5.01
N ILE A 110 -4.35 2.75 5.69
CA ILE A 110 -2.96 2.29 5.62
C ILE A 110 -2.59 1.88 4.18
N HIS A 111 -3.50 1.21 3.46
CA HIS A 111 -3.28 0.85 2.06
C HIS A 111 -3.05 2.08 1.18
N ASP A 112 -3.92 3.10 1.28
CA ASP A 112 -3.83 4.31 0.47
C ASP A 112 -2.52 5.07 0.70
N ILE A 113 -2.15 5.28 1.97
CA ILE A 113 -0.90 5.98 2.33
C ILE A 113 0.31 5.20 1.81
N THR A 114 0.28 3.87 1.89
CA THR A 114 1.35 3.00 1.38
C THR A 114 1.47 3.08 -0.15
N ALA A 115 0.34 3.10 -0.85
CA ALA A 115 0.30 3.23 -2.29
C ALA A 115 0.84 4.60 -2.75
N GLU A 116 0.48 5.68 -2.06
CA GLU A 116 0.98 7.03 -2.33
C GLU A 116 2.47 7.17 -2.04
N LEU A 117 2.93 6.60 -0.92
CA LEU A 117 4.34 6.59 -0.55
C LEU A 117 5.17 5.84 -1.59
N ARG A 118 4.70 4.69 -2.07
CA ARG A 118 5.37 3.92 -3.13
C ARG A 118 5.50 4.74 -4.42
N ARG A 119 4.43 5.41 -4.86
CA ARG A 119 4.46 6.29 -6.04
C ARG A 119 5.47 7.43 -5.86
N SER A 120 5.50 8.03 -4.68
CA SER A 120 6.43 9.12 -4.36
C SER A 120 7.88 8.66 -4.40
N ILE A 121 8.18 7.48 -3.84
CA ILE A 121 9.52 6.87 -3.90
C ILE A 121 9.93 6.61 -5.35
N THR A 122 9.05 6.02 -6.17
CA THR A 122 9.36 5.77 -7.59
C THR A 122 9.62 7.06 -8.35
N ARG A 123 8.83 8.12 -8.08
CA ARG A 123 9.05 9.45 -8.67
C ARG A 123 10.40 10.03 -8.25
N LEU A 124 10.73 10.03 -6.96
CA LEU A 124 12.01 10.50 -6.44
C LEU A 124 13.19 9.72 -7.03
N GLN A 125 13.08 8.40 -7.17
CA GLN A 125 14.11 7.58 -7.82
C GLN A 125 14.31 7.97 -9.29
N SER A 126 13.22 8.24 -10.02
CA SER A 126 13.31 8.71 -11.42
C SER A 126 13.97 10.09 -11.53
N GLU A 127 13.67 10.97 -10.58
CA GLU A 127 14.23 12.31 -10.50
C GLU A 127 15.71 12.28 -10.14
N ILE A 128 16.12 11.47 -9.15
CA ILE A 128 17.54 11.22 -8.84
C ILE A 128 18.27 10.67 -10.08
N LYS A 129 17.67 9.73 -10.81
CA LYS A 129 18.28 9.20 -12.05
C LYS A 129 18.51 10.29 -13.11
N SER A 130 17.66 11.33 -13.13
CA SER A 130 17.85 12.48 -14.02
C SER A 130 19.00 13.39 -13.58
N TYR A 131 19.26 13.48 -12.26
CA TYR A 131 20.33 14.31 -11.68
C TYR A 131 21.68 13.60 -11.55
N VAL A 132 21.70 12.27 -11.43
CA VAL A 132 22.95 11.49 -11.42
C VAL A 132 23.51 11.46 -12.84
N ALA A 133 24.50 12.30 -13.08
CA ALA A 133 25.18 12.50 -14.35
C ALA A 133 25.71 11.24 -15.03
N VAL A 134 25.88 10.13 -14.31
CA VAL A 134 26.59 8.92 -14.75
C VAL A 134 25.68 7.70 -14.71
N ASP A 135 25.68 6.90 -15.77
CA ASP A 135 25.03 5.60 -15.82
C ASP A 135 25.76 4.59 -14.92
N ARG A 136 25.00 3.91 -14.05
CA ARG A 136 25.58 2.98 -13.06
C ARG A 136 26.21 1.73 -13.68
N VAL A 137 25.77 1.30 -14.87
CA VAL A 137 26.22 0.04 -15.48
C VAL A 137 27.45 0.27 -16.32
N THR A 138 27.46 1.35 -17.10
CA THR A 138 28.56 1.63 -18.04
C THR A 138 29.58 2.61 -17.50
N GLY A 139 29.23 3.41 -16.49
CA GLY A 139 30.07 4.51 -16.00
C GLY A 139 30.16 5.70 -16.96
N PHE A 140 29.45 5.67 -18.10
CA PHE A 140 29.36 6.80 -19.03
C PHE A 140 28.33 7.83 -18.58
N ASP A 141 28.39 9.03 -19.15
CA ASP A 141 27.36 10.03 -18.89
C ASP A 141 25.97 9.54 -19.28
N ASN A 142 25.00 9.87 -18.46
CA ASN A 142 23.61 9.52 -18.71
C ASN A 142 23.09 10.28 -19.95
N LYS A 143 21.98 9.81 -20.52
CA LYS A 143 21.37 10.41 -21.71
C LYS A 143 21.05 11.91 -21.55
N GLN A 144 20.71 12.35 -20.34
CA GLN A 144 20.31 13.72 -20.07
C GLN A 144 21.53 14.66 -20.06
N ARG A 145 22.62 14.25 -19.44
CA ARG A 145 23.89 14.95 -19.44
C ARG A 145 24.53 14.98 -20.83
N MET A 146 24.54 13.86 -21.55
CA MET A 146 24.99 13.82 -22.95
C MET A 146 24.24 14.85 -23.82
N ARG A 147 22.91 14.97 -23.66
CA ARG A 147 22.12 15.97 -24.39
C ARG A 147 22.48 17.40 -24.02
N LEU A 148 22.74 17.64 -22.74
CA LEU A 148 23.10 18.96 -22.22
C LEU A 148 24.47 19.37 -22.77
N GLU A 149 25.48 18.52 -22.66
CA GLU A 149 26.83 18.76 -23.19
C GLU A 149 26.83 18.91 -24.72
N LEU A 150 26.09 18.06 -25.45
CA LEU A 150 25.94 18.22 -26.90
C LEU A 150 25.34 19.57 -27.26
N SER A 151 24.33 20.03 -26.52
CA SER A 151 23.71 21.34 -26.76
C SER A 151 24.64 22.52 -26.47
N GLU A 152 25.52 22.37 -25.49
CA GLU A 152 26.54 23.37 -25.14
C GLU A 152 27.65 23.43 -26.20
N GLU A 153 28.12 22.28 -26.68
CA GLU A 153 29.13 22.23 -27.74
C GLU A 153 28.60 22.71 -29.09
N ILE A 154 27.33 22.44 -29.43
CA ILE A 154 26.68 23.05 -30.61
C ILE A 154 26.69 24.58 -30.52
N LYS A 155 26.28 25.13 -29.36
CA LYS A 155 26.29 26.59 -29.14
C LYS A 155 27.70 27.18 -29.17
N ARG A 156 28.69 26.44 -28.67
CA ARG A 156 30.10 26.86 -28.69
C ARG A 156 30.66 26.84 -30.12
N ALA A 157 30.37 25.80 -30.88
CA ALA A 157 30.72 25.68 -32.28
C ALA A 157 30.13 26.83 -33.11
N GLU A 158 28.84 27.14 -32.92
CA GLU A 158 28.16 28.25 -33.57
C GLU A 158 28.78 29.62 -33.21
N ARG A 159 29.14 29.82 -31.93
CA ARG A 159 29.73 31.09 -31.46
C ARG A 159 31.13 31.36 -32.02
N TYR A 160 31.97 30.33 -32.10
CA TYR A 160 33.38 30.48 -32.46
C TYR A 160 33.71 30.02 -33.89
N GLY A 161 32.72 29.52 -34.64
CA GLY A 161 32.92 28.98 -35.99
C GLY A 161 33.70 27.66 -36.03
N ASN A 162 33.77 26.96 -34.89
CA ASN A 162 34.52 25.70 -34.78
C ASN A 162 33.68 24.53 -35.29
N SER A 163 34.33 23.54 -35.90
CA SER A 163 33.71 22.25 -36.23
C SER A 163 33.85 21.28 -35.05
N PHE A 164 32.83 20.46 -34.80
CA PHE A 164 32.90 19.36 -33.84
C PHE A 164 32.40 18.05 -34.48
N VAL A 165 32.84 16.92 -33.95
CA VAL A 165 32.47 15.58 -34.42
C VAL A 165 31.70 14.87 -33.32
N PHE A 166 30.58 14.24 -33.69
CA PHE A 166 29.76 13.43 -32.78
C PHE A 166 29.73 11.97 -33.26
N LEU A 167 30.19 11.05 -32.41
CA LEU A 167 30.24 9.62 -32.72
C LEU A 167 29.11 8.88 -32.00
N LEU A 168 28.27 8.19 -32.77
CA LEU A 168 27.22 7.30 -32.26
C LEU A 168 27.66 5.85 -32.46
N LEU A 169 27.86 5.15 -31.35
CA LEU A 169 28.21 3.73 -31.33
C LEU A 169 26.99 2.90 -30.94
N HIS A 170 26.74 1.81 -31.67
CA HIS A 170 25.67 0.87 -31.38
C HIS A 170 26.18 -0.57 -31.53
N MET A 171 25.99 -1.39 -30.50
CA MET A 171 26.34 -2.81 -30.55
C MET A 171 25.24 -3.60 -31.25
N HIS A 172 25.54 -4.17 -32.41
CA HIS A 172 24.65 -5.12 -33.08
C HIS A 172 24.55 -6.44 -32.31
N TYR A 173 23.38 -7.06 -32.36
CA TYR A 173 23.09 -8.36 -31.73
C TYR A 173 23.30 -8.43 -30.21
N PHE A 174 23.25 -7.29 -29.51
CA PHE A 174 23.45 -7.26 -28.06
C PHE A 174 22.40 -8.07 -27.28
N LYS A 175 21.17 -8.16 -27.79
CA LYS A 175 20.09 -8.95 -27.15
C LYS A 175 20.41 -10.45 -27.20
N GLU A 176 20.85 -10.92 -28.35
CA GLU A 176 21.23 -12.32 -28.59
C GLU A 176 22.46 -12.69 -27.75
N PHE A 177 23.47 -11.81 -27.71
CA PHE A 177 24.62 -11.96 -26.84
C PHE A 177 24.20 -12.12 -25.37
N LYS A 178 23.32 -11.23 -24.88
CA LYS A 178 22.81 -11.30 -23.52
C LYS A 178 22.05 -12.61 -23.23
N SER A 179 21.23 -13.06 -24.19
CA SER A 179 20.51 -14.33 -24.06
C SER A 179 21.43 -15.56 -23.98
N LEU A 180 22.61 -15.51 -24.58
CA LEU A 180 23.56 -16.63 -24.62
C LEU A 180 24.48 -16.67 -23.39
N TYR A 181 24.83 -15.51 -22.84
CA TYR A 181 25.89 -15.40 -21.82
C TYR A 181 25.42 -14.86 -20.46
N GLY A 182 24.21 -14.30 -20.35
CA GLY A 182 23.62 -13.79 -19.10
C GLY A 182 23.68 -12.28 -18.94
#